data_AF-A0A7V8XCJ0-F1
#
_entry.id   AF-A0A7V8XCJ0-F1
#
_cell.length_a   1.000
_cell.length_b   1.000
_cell.length_c   1.000
_cell.angle_alpha   90.00
_cell.angle_beta   90.00
_cell.angle_gamma   90.00
#
_symmetry.space_group_name_H-M   'P 1'
#
loop_
_entity.id
_entity.type
_entity.pdbx_description
1 polymer ?
#
loop_
_entity_poly.entity_id
_entity_poly.type
_entity_poly.pdbx_seq_one_letter_code
_entity_poly.pdbx_strand_id
1 'polypeptide(L)'
;MKPLDGLLASYLDLARHLDPLRHPHEAPTTVRHALGRFDPPWLRAQVAALRAIANAIEDLEDVEALDDEVDRTMLLNTIRFDVLRLESLADATLANPVVPLGHAVRALRTLMTEHFTGDDEAALRDRVAALPDLLSTVNADTRAVAPHLLAIAGLELETLDDAVDEASERLDEAAVQPAVAAIEACRRWLDDPARVAEPEPMPESILDAILSTMVSEPVGHRGTLRILELRRTGVERLLAAAAADLGADDGLTIAQALRDEDVAIDDSDDAWADEWRRVGTELDRIGFDVPEAEVPSLAYGTIDNPWSFTAQAIRDRAAVMLDAARARQLRPVRRLLVAPGLVSGWGRTVAALLKPSEVAGTPERRVMISHRALVECAAAEIDLLMLAQATDIDALQARVEALTGLDPDAARKVVLDTAAAPFHALSAALAHEAWQGWYAEEGGDPVAFLRRVSDGGGLAVPLARWALSASTPGAAAAPVTDGLI
;
A
#
# COMPACT_ATOMS: atom_id res chain seq x y z
N MET A 1 -7.95 29.05 -12.57
CA MET A 1 -7.98 27.87 -11.69
C MET A 1 -9.40 27.35 -11.73
N LYS A 2 -9.63 26.10 -12.14
CA LYS A 2 -10.99 25.53 -12.14
C LYS A 2 -11.47 25.39 -10.69
N PRO A 3 -12.79 25.47 -10.41
CA PRO A 3 -13.32 25.25 -9.06
C PRO A 3 -12.82 23.95 -8.41
N LEU A 4 -12.75 22.86 -9.19
CA LEU A 4 -12.24 21.57 -8.75
C LEU A 4 -10.76 21.62 -8.33
N ASP A 5 -9.92 22.42 -9.00
CA ASP A 5 -8.50 22.58 -8.61
C ASP A 5 -8.38 23.24 -7.23
N GLY A 6 -9.27 24.18 -6.91
CA GLY A 6 -9.32 24.83 -5.59
C GLY A 6 -9.74 23.86 -4.48
N LEU A 7 -10.71 22.98 -4.76
CA LEU A 7 -11.15 21.94 -3.82
C LEU A 7 -10.08 20.86 -3.63
N LEU A 8 -9.37 20.48 -4.70
CA LEU A 8 -8.20 19.61 -4.61
C LEU A 8 -7.11 20.24 -3.74
N ALA A 9 -6.82 21.54 -3.92
CA ALA A 9 -5.82 22.23 -3.10
C ALA A 9 -6.19 22.21 -1.60
N SER A 10 -7.47 22.45 -1.28
CA SER A 10 -7.99 22.35 0.10
C SER A 10 -7.87 20.93 0.66
N TYR A 11 -8.19 19.90 -0.15
CA TYR A 11 -8.01 18.51 0.25
C TYR A 11 -6.53 18.19 0.52
N LEU A 12 -5.61 18.59 -0.37
CA LEU A 12 -4.18 18.31 -0.22
C LEU A 12 -3.58 19.05 0.97
N ASP A 13 -4.02 20.27 1.26
CA ASP A 13 -3.63 20.98 2.48
C ASP A 13 -4.03 20.17 3.73
N LEU A 14 -5.28 19.71 3.78
CA LEU A 14 -5.78 18.88 4.88
C LEU A 14 -5.03 17.55 4.99
N ALA A 15 -4.81 16.86 3.86
CA ALA A 15 -4.09 15.59 3.80
C ALA A 15 -2.63 15.72 4.29
N ARG A 16 -1.99 16.86 4.05
CA ARG A 16 -0.63 17.15 4.54
C ARG A 16 -0.60 17.43 6.05
N HIS A 17 -1.66 17.97 6.62
CA HIS A 17 -1.78 18.08 8.08
C HIS A 17 -2.08 16.72 8.73
N LEU A 18 -2.79 15.83 8.01
CA LEU A 18 -3.05 14.44 8.40
C LEU A 18 -1.79 13.60 8.47
N ASP A 19 -1.05 13.56 7.36
CA ASP A 19 0.22 12.85 7.26
C ASP A 19 1.16 13.68 6.37
N PRO A 20 2.09 14.44 6.98
CA PRO A 20 3.11 15.22 6.27
C PRO A 20 3.88 14.46 5.18
N LEU A 21 3.93 13.13 5.27
CA LEU A 21 4.67 12.26 4.36
C LEU A 21 3.85 11.75 3.18
N ARG A 22 2.54 11.99 3.14
CA ARG A 22 1.66 11.42 2.11
C ARG A 22 1.91 12.01 0.72
N HIS A 23 2.45 13.23 0.65
CA HIS A 23 2.73 13.95 -0.59
C HIS A 23 4.10 14.67 -0.55
N PRO A 24 5.22 13.92 -0.48
CA PRO A 24 6.52 14.48 -0.11
C PRO A 24 7.09 15.43 -1.17
N HIS A 25 6.89 15.15 -2.47
CA HIS A 25 7.49 15.90 -3.57
C HIS A 25 6.86 17.27 -3.84
N GLU A 26 5.68 17.55 -3.28
CA GLU A 26 4.99 18.84 -3.44
C GLU A 26 4.53 19.41 -2.07
N ALA A 27 5.14 18.97 -0.97
CA ALA A 27 4.85 19.49 0.36
C ALA A 27 5.60 20.82 0.58
N PRO A 28 4.94 21.86 1.12
CA PRO A 28 5.62 23.06 1.59
C PRO A 28 6.67 22.69 2.64
N THR A 29 7.78 23.45 2.71
CA THR A 29 8.86 23.21 3.68
C THR A 29 8.33 23.13 5.10
N THR A 30 7.36 23.97 5.48
CA THR A 30 6.74 23.95 6.83
C THR A 30 6.11 22.60 7.19
N VAL A 31 5.60 21.84 6.22
CA VAL A 31 5.03 20.50 6.45
C VAL A 31 6.14 19.49 6.69
N ARG A 32 7.32 19.66 6.07
CA ARG A 32 8.48 18.77 6.24
C ARG A 32 8.98 18.71 7.68
N HIS A 33 8.77 19.76 8.48
CA HIS A 33 9.23 19.81 9.87
C HIS A 33 8.22 19.20 10.86
N ALA A 34 6.98 18.96 10.44
CA ALA A 34 5.91 18.53 11.33
C ALA A 34 5.79 17.00 11.45
N LEU A 35 5.28 16.55 12.60
CA LEU A 35 4.64 15.24 12.77
C LEU A 35 3.12 15.40 12.69
N GLY A 36 2.43 14.35 12.24
CA GLY A 36 0.98 14.25 12.24
C GLY A 36 0.41 14.16 13.66
N ARG A 37 -0.91 14.38 13.78
CA ARG A 37 -1.66 14.23 15.03
C ARG A 37 -2.69 13.11 14.87
N PHE A 38 -2.98 12.38 15.94
CA PHE A 38 -3.87 11.22 15.88
C PHE A 38 -4.86 11.16 17.05
N ASP A 39 -5.01 12.25 17.82
CA ASP A 39 -5.98 12.29 18.90
C ASP A 39 -7.43 12.28 18.36
N PRO A 40 -8.37 11.55 18.98
CA PRO A 40 -9.74 11.42 18.45
C PRO A 40 -10.48 12.76 18.22
N PRO A 41 -10.39 13.77 19.11
CA PRO A 41 -10.98 15.08 18.84
C PRO A 41 -10.47 15.72 17.54
N TRP A 42 -9.16 15.66 17.31
CA TRP A 42 -8.56 16.17 16.09
C TRP A 42 -9.00 15.36 14.87
N LEU A 43 -8.99 14.02 14.92
CA LEU A 43 -9.44 13.17 13.81
C LEU A 43 -10.89 13.47 13.41
N ARG A 44 -11.80 13.68 14.37
CA ARG A 44 -13.18 14.09 14.10
C ARG A 44 -13.28 15.46 13.43
N ALA A 45 -12.42 16.41 13.79
CA ALA A 45 -12.36 17.71 13.11
C ALA A 45 -11.91 17.56 11.65
N GLN A 46 -10.93 16.68 11.38
CA GLN A 46 -10.47 16.36 10.02
C GLN A 46 -11.60 15.72 9.19
N VAL A 47 -12.33 14.77 9.76
CA VAL A 47 -13.51 14.15 9.14
C VAL A 47 -14.57 15.20 8.76
N ALA A 48 -14.87 16.13 9.67
CA ALA A 48 -15.84 17.19 9.40
C ALA A 48 -15.39 18.10 8.24
N ALA A 49 -14.10 18.46 8.19
CA ALA A 49 -13.53 19.25 7.12
C ALA A 49 -13.57 18.51 5.76
N LEU A 50 -13.20 17.23 5.74
CA LEU A 50 -13.27 16.38 4.55
C LEU A 50 -14.70 16.26 4.01
N ARG A 51 -15.69 16.07 4.88
CA ARG A 51 -17.12 16.05 4.48
C ARG A 51 -17.57 17.38 3.87
N ALA A 52 -17.12 18.50 4.42
CA ALA A 52 -17.44 19.82 3.85
C ALA A 52 -16.87 19.97 2.43
N ILE A 53 -15.64 19.48 2.20
CA ILE A 53 -15.04 19.47 0.85
C ILE A 53 -15.80 18.52 -0.08
N ALA A 54 -16.16 17.31 0.37
CA ALA A 54 -16.94 16.36 -0.43
C ALA A 54 -18.28 16.96 -0.90
N ASN A 55 -19.04 17.57 0.02
CA ASN A 55 -20.31 18.22 -0.33
C ASN A 55 -20.10 19.34 -1.35
N ALA A 56 -19.06 20.16 -1.18
CA ALA A 56 -18.73 21.23 -2.12
C ALA A 56 -18.34 20.70 -3.53
N ILE A 57 -17.75 19.50 -3.62
CA ILE A 57 -17.47 18.83 -4.90
C ILE A 57 -18.77 18.31 -5.54
N GLU A 58 -19.68 17.78 -4.74
CA GLU A 58 -21.00 17.31 -5.19
C GLU A 58 -21.84 18.48 -5.74
N ASP A 59 -21.77 19.66 -5.12
CA ASP A 59 -22.49 20.87 -5.52
C ASP A 59 -21.93 21.57 -6.79
N LEU A 60 -20.86 21.04 -7.41
CA LEU A 60 -20.36 21.58 -8.68
C LEU A 60 -21.33 21.27 -9.83
N GLU A 61 -22.02 22.30 -10.33
CA GLU A 61 -23.01 22.18 -11.42
C GLU A 61 -22.36 22.13 -12.83
N ASP A 62 -21.16 22.68 -13.02
CA ASP A 62 -20.52 22.90 -14.33
C ASP A 62 -19.45 21.84 -14.68
N VAL A 63 -19.83 20.55 -14.76
CA VAL A 63 -18.92 19.46 -15.16
C VAL A 63 -19.32 18.91 -16.53
N GLU A 64 -18.96 19.64 -17.59
CA GLU A 64 -19.39 19.32 -18.96
C GLU A 64 -18.47 18.32 -19.67
N ALA A 65 -17.18 18.31 -19.33
CA ALA A 65 -16.19 17.45 -19.97
C ALA A 65 -16.03 16.12 -19.22
N LEU A 66 -15.96 15.03 -19.97
CA LEU A 66 -15.73 13.69 -19.43
C LEU A 66 -14.54 13.62 -18.46
N ASP A 67 -13.41 14.21 -18.85
CA ASP A 67 -12.22 14.22 -18.02
C ASP A 67 -12.40 15.01 -16.72
N ASP A 68 -13.25 16.03 -16.71
CA ASP A 68 -13.57 16.81 -15.51
C ASP A 68 -14.45 15.97 -14.55
N GLU A 69 -15.36 15.15 -15.09
CA GLU A 69 -16.18 14.22 -14.29
C GLU A 69 -15.37 13.05 -13.74
N VAL A 70 -14.42 12.52 -14.52
CA VAL A 70 -13.45 11.51 -14.07
C VAL A 70 -12.63 12.04 -12.89
N ASP A 71 -12.10 13.26 -13.00
CA ASP A 71 -11.30 13.87 -11.95
C ASP A 71 -12.14 14.21 -10.71
N ARG A 72 -13.37 14.69 -10.90
CA ARG A 72 -14.33 14.93 -9.81
C ARG A 72 -14.63 13.65 -9.05
N THR A 73 -14.93 12.57 -9.78
CA THR A 73 -15.21 11.25 -9.19
C THR A 73 -14.01 10.70 -8.43
N MET A 74 -12.79 10.84 -9.00
CA MET A 74 -11.56 10.41 -8.35
C MET A 74 -11.32 11.14 -7.02
N LEU A 75 -11.44 12.48 -7.01
CA LEU A 75 -11.26 13.26 -5.79
C LEU A 75 -12.33 12.93 -4.75
N LEU A 76 -13.61 12.81 -5.17
CA LEU A 76 -14.70 12.48 -4.27
C LEU A 76 -14.54 11.11 -3.63
N ASN A 77 -14.15 10.08 -4.40
CA ASN A 77 -13.90 8.74 -3.88
C ASN A 77 -12.70 8.71 -2.93
N THR A 78 -11.65 9.47 -3.24
CA THR A 78 -10.48 9.61 -2.36
C THR A 78 -10.88 10.22 -1.01
N ILE A 79 -11.68 11.29 -1.02
CA ILE A 79 -12.17 11.92 0.21
C ILE A 79 -13.09 10.99 0.99
N ARG A 80 -14.03 10.31 0.33
CA ARG A 80 -14.94 9.35 0.98
C ARG A 80 -14.18 8.21 1.65
N PHE A 81 -13.16 7.67 1.00
CA PHE A 81 -12.28 6.66 1.58
C PHE A 81 -11.58 7.19 2.85
N ASP A 82 -10.99 8.39 2.78
CA ASP A 82 -10.32 9.00 3.92
C ASP A 82 -11.29 9.31 5.08
N VAL A 83 -12.51 9.79 4.79
CA VAL A 83 -13.55 9.99 5.80
C VAL A 83 -13.84 8.69 6.54
N LEU A 84 -14.18 7.62 5.83
CA LEU A 84 -14.53 6.34 6.44
C LEU A 84 -13.38 5.75 7.26
N ARG A 85 -12.14 5.87 6.76
CA ARG A 85 -10.94 5.38 7.45
C ARG A 85 -10.63 6.19 8.72
N LEU A 86 -10.77 7.51 8.67
CA LEU A 86 -10.50 8.36 9.83
C LEU A 86 -11.61 8.26 10.88
N GLU A 87 -12.86 8.11 10.46
CA GLU A 87 -13.97 7.84 11.37
C GLU A 87 -13.81 6.51 12.09
N SER A 88 -13.44 5.44 11.36
CA SER A 88 -13.21 4.14 12.00
C SER A 88 -12.08 4.21 13.03
N LEU A 89 -11.04 5.01 12.79
CA LEU A 89 -9.97 5.23 13.77
C LEU A 89 -10.41 6.08 14.98
N ALA A 90 -11.17 7.16 14.73
CA ALA A 90 -11.57 8.12 15.75
C ALA A 90 -12.63 7.56 16.71
N ASP A 91 -13.54 6.74 16.21
CA ASP A 91 -14.70 6.24 16.94
C ASP A 91 -14.62 4.75 17.27
N ALA A 92 -13.48 4.09 16.96
CA ALA A 92 -13.20 2.72 17.40
C ALA A 92 -13.30 2.57 18.92
N THR A 93 -13.86 1.44 19.36
CA THR A 93 -13.92 1.01 20.76
C THR A 93 -12.53 0.71 21.33
N LEU A 94 -11.61 0.26 20.47
CA LEU A 94 -10.21 0.02 20.80
C LEU A 94 -9.30 1.14 20.27
N ALA A 95 -8.21 1.38 20.98
CA ALA A 95 -7.09 2.20 20.52
C ALA A 95 -6.26 1.43 19.49
N ASN A 96 -5.69 2.16 18.53
CA ASN A 96 -4.74 1.64 17.57
C ASN A 96 -3.43 2.45 17.65
N PRO A 97 -2.48 2.06 18.52
CA PRO A 97 -1.19 2.75 18.65
C PRO A 97 -0.26 2.54 17.45
N VAL A 98 -0.53 1.57 16.58
CA VAL A 98 0.30 1.29 15.39
C VAL A 98 0.32 2.48 14.44
N VAL A 99 -0.83 3.14 14.22
CA VAL A 99 -0.93 4.27 13.29
C VAL A 99 0.00 5.44 13.64
N PRO A 100 -0.04 6.01 14.87
CA PRO A 100 0.87 7.09 15.23
C PRO A 100 2.34 6.64 15.31
N LEU A 101 2.64 5.41 15.75
CA LEU A 101 4.02 4.91 15.84
C LEU A 101 4.64 4.69 14.45
N GLY A 102 3.94 4.00 13.55
CA GLY A 102 4.39 3.80 12.18
C GLY A 102 4.51 5.13 11.41
N HIS A 103 3.68 6.12 11.72
CA HIS A 103 3.86 7.48 11.21
C HIS A 103 5.19 8.09 11.70
N ALA A 104 5.50 8.00 12.99
CA ALA A 104 6.73 8.53 13.56
C ALA A 104 7.98 7.87 12.93
N VAL A 105 7.99 6.55 12.81
CA VAL A 105 9.08 5.79 12.16
C VAL A 105 9.33 6.29 10.75
N ARG A 106 8.28 6.32 9.92
CA ARG A 106 8.37 6.81 8.54
C ARG A 106 8.85 8.26 8.49
N ALA A 107 8.41 9.10 9.42
CA ALA A 107 8.76 10.52 9.44
C ALA A 107 10.24 10.74 9.71
N LEU A 108 10.85 9.98 10.60
CA LEU A 108 12.29 10.09 10.83
C LEU A 108 13.08 9.53 9.65
N ARG A 109 12.79 8.28 9.25
CA ARG A 109 13.53 7.58 8.20
C ARG A 109 13.53 8.29 6.85
N THR A 110 12.43 8.97 6.49
CA THR A 110 12.35 9.73 5.23
C THR A 110 13.37 10.88 5.14
N LEU A 111 13.87 11.39 6.27
CA LEU A 111 14.90 12.44 6.29
C LEU A 111 16.33 11.87 6.34
N MET A 112 16.50 10.62 6.78
CA MET A 112 17.79 9.97 6.96
C MET A 112 18.25 9.29 5.67
N THR A 113 18.34 10.08 4.61
CA THR A 113 18.82 9.61 3.29
C THR A 113 20.34 9.78 3.17
N GLU A 114 20.94 9.13 2.16
CA GLU A 114 22.37 9.30 1.84
C GLU A 114 22.73 10.78 1.57
N HIS A 115 21.79 11.54 1.01
CA HIS A 115 21.95 12.95 0.64
C HIS A 115 21.42 13.90 1.73
N PHE A 116 21.89 13.72 2.97
CA PHE A 116 21.46 14.51 4.12
C PHE A 116 21.89 15.98 4.01
N THR A 117 20.92 16.91 4.03
CA THR A 117 21.15 18.36 3.92
C THR A 117 20.96 19.10 5.24
N GLY A 118 21.35 20.38 5.31
CA GLY A 118 21.06 21.22 6.49
C GLY A 118 19.56 21.44 6.74
N ASP A 119 18.74 21.43 5.69
CA ASP A 119 17.27 21.47 5.81
C ASP A 119 16.74 20.14 6.37
N ASP A 120 17.35 18.99 6.01
CA ASP A 120 17.03 17.69 6.61
C ASP A 120 17.37 17.66 8.09
N GLU A 121 18.54 18.18 8.48
CA GLU A 121 18.93 18.28 9.89
C GLU A 121 17.96 19.13 10.70
N ALA A 122 17.54 20.28 10.16
CA ALA A 122 16.55 21.13 10.82
C ALA A 122 15.18 20.45 10.94
N ALA A 123 14.71 19.79 9.89
CA ALA A 123 13.45 19.04 9.91
C ALA A 123 13.51 17.83 10.85
N LEU A 124 14.64 17.12 10.90
CA LEU A 124 14.85 15.98 11.79
C LEU A 124 14.83 16.44 13.24
N ARG A 125 15.53 17.54 13.56
CA ARG A 125 15.52 18.16 14.89
C ARG A 125 14.11 18.51 15.35
N ASP A 126 13.31 19.14 14.48
CA ASP A 126 11.94 19.52 14.80
C ASP A 126 11.03 18.30 15.01
N ARG A 127 11.17 17.26 14.18
CA ARG A 127 10.41 16.00 14.33
C ARG A 127 10.77 15.27 15.61
N VAL A 128 12.06 15.13 15.92
CA VAL A 128 12.53 14.51 17.17
C VAL A 128 12.00 15.28 18.38
N ALA A 129 12.04 16.62 18.34
CA ALA A 129 11.51 17.46 19.41
C ALA A 129 9.99 17.32 19.61
N ALA A 130 9.25 16.93 18.57
CA ALA A 130 7.79 16.72 18.61
C ALA A 130 7.39 15.30 19.07
N LEU A 131 8.31 14.32 19.10
CA LEU A 131 8.01 12.94 19.52
C LEU A 131 7.43 12.84 20.94
N PRO A 132 7.92 13.57 21.96
CA PRO A 132 7.36 13.50 23.31
C PRO A 132 5.85 13.81 23.34
N ASP A 133 5.41 14.84 22.60
CA ASP A 133 4.00 15.23 22.55
C ASP A 133 3.15 14.18 21.82
N LEU A 134 3.67 13.63 20.71
CA LEU A 134 3.00 12.54 19.98
C LEU A 134 2.82 11.31 20.87
N LEU A 135 3.89 10.83 21.51
CA LEU A 135 3.86 9.65 22.37
C LEU A 135 3.03 9.89 23.64
N SER A 136 3.02 11.12 24.17
CA SER A 136 2.12 11.46 25.28
C SER A 136 0.64 11.32 24.91
N THR A 137 0.30 11.63 23.66
CA THR A 137 -1.06 11.49 23.12
C THR A 137 -1.45 10.02 22.99
N VAL A 138 -0.52 9.17 22.52
CA VAL A 138 -0.70 7.70 22.50
C VAL A 138 -0.96 7.19 23.91
N ASN A 139 -0.12 7.59 24.87
CA ASN A 139 -0.22 7.15 26.26
C ASN A 139 -1.50 7.64 26.97
N ALA A 140 -2.04 8.78 26.54
CA ALA A 140 -3.26 9.37 27.09
C ALA A 140 -4.55 8.72 26.58
N ASP A 141 -4.50 7.92 25.50
CA ASP A 141 -5.67 7.19 25.02
C ASP A 141 -6.07 6.11 26.02
N THR A 142 -7.24 6.22 26.64
CA THR A 142 -7.67 5.29 27.68
C THR A 142 -8.32 4.02 27.13
N ARG A 143 -8.64 3.94 25.85
CA ARG A 143 -9.25 2.74 25.24
C ARG A 143 -8.31 1.55 25.32
N ALA A 144 -8.85 0.35 25.44
CA ALA A 144 -8.03 -0.86 25.38
C ALA A 144 -7.47 -1.10 23.96
N VAL A 145 -6.49 -1.98 23.82
CA VAL A 145 -5.79 -2.30 22.57
C VAL A 145 -5.90 -3.81 22.31
N ALA A 146 -6.10 -4.20 21.06
CA ALA A 146 -6.10 -5.62 20.69
C ALA A 146 -4.69 -6.24 20.86
N PRO A 147 -4.57 -7.50 21.30
CA PRO A 147 -3.27 -8.14 21.52
C PRO A 147 -2.31 -8.04 20.33
N HIS A 148 -2.84 -8.20 19.11
CA HIS A 148 -2.05 -8.13 17.89
C HIS A 148 -1.58 -6.72 17.55
N LEU A 149 -2.39 -5.70 17.83
CA LEU A 149 -1.98 -4.31 17.67
C LEU A 149 -0.92 -3.91 18.70
N LEU A 150 -0.92 -4.49 19.90
CA LEU A 150 0.16 -4.32 20.87
C LEU A 150 1.47 -4.94 20.37
N ALA A 151 1.42 -6.16 19.82
CA ALA A 151 2.60 -6.81 19.26
C ALA A 151 3.21 -5.98 18.12
N ILE A 152 2.39 -5.47 17.21
CA ILE A 152 2.84 -4.61 16.10
C ILE A 152 3.36 -3.27 16.62
N ALA A 153 2.65 -2.65 17.57
CA ALA A 153 3.09 -1.39 18.16
C ALA A 153 4.42 -1.53 18.90
N GLY A 154 4.70 -2.68 19.51
CA GLY A 154 6.01 -3.01 20.08
C GLY A 154 7.12 -2.97 19.01
N LEU A 155 6.90 -3.65 17.88
CA LEU A 155 7.85 -3.65 16.75
C LEU A 155 8.05 -2.25 16.15
N GLU A 156 6.97 -1.48 15.98
CA GLU A 156 7.06 -0.09 15.51
C GLU A 156 7.80 0.80 16.51
N LEU A 157 7.64 0.55 17.82
CA LEU A 157 8.34 1.30 18.86
C LEU A 157 9.84 0.94 18.91
N GLU A 158 10.20 -0.33 18.71
CA GLU A 158 11.60 -0.77 18.54
C GLU A 158 12.22 -0.10 17.29
N THR A 159 11.50 -0.12 16.18
CA THR A 159 11.93 0.53 14.93
C THR A 159 12.07 2.05 15.10
N LEU A 160 11.23 2.66 15.95
CA LEU A 160 11.33 4.08 16.30
C LEU A 160 12.54 4.37 17.19
N ASP A 161 12.86 3.47 18.13
CA ASP A 161 14.07 3.54 18.96
C ASP A 161 15.32 3.54 18.09
N ASP A 162 15.42 2.57 17.16
CA ASP A 162 16.50 2.50 16.18
C ASP A 162 16.62 3.78 15.34
N ALA A 163 15.50 4.35 14.92
CA ALA A 163 15.49 5.59 14.14
C ALA A 163 15.91 6.83 14.96
N VAL A 164 15.63 6.86 16.26
CA VAL A 164 16.09 7.91 17.17
C VAL A 164 17.58 7.74 17.48
N ASP A 165 18.05 6.50 17.62
CA ASP A 165 19.47 6.19 17.77
C ASP A 165 20.26 6.61 16.52
N GLU A 166 19.77 6.33 15.31
CA GLU A 166 20.37 6.82 14.06
C GLU A 166 20.35 8.36 14.00
N ALA A 167 19.25 8.99 14.43
CA ALA A 167 19.18 10.45 14.51
C ALA A 167 20.20 11.05 15.49
N SER A 168 20.61 10.31 16.53
CA SER A 168 21.65 10.74 17.48
C SER A 168 23.05 10.82 16.85
N GLU A 169 23.28 10.14 15.73
CA GLU A 169 24.51 10.29 14.94
C GLU A 169 24.55 11.62 14.18
N ARG A 170 23.39 12.26 13.97
CA ARG A 170 23.22 13.49 13.18
C ARG A 170 22.90 14.72 14.03
N LEU A 171 22.38 14.53 15.24
CA LEU A 171 21.95 15.58 16.15
C LEU A 171 22.72 15.51 17.47
N ASP A 172 22.80 16.63 18.19
CA ASP A 172 23.38 16.63 19.54
C ASP A 172 22.55 15.74 20.48
N GLU A 173 23.22 15.01 21.39
CA GLU A 173 22.58 14.12 22.37
C GLU A 173 21.43 14.82 23.13
N ALA A 174 21.63 16.06 23.55
CA ALA A 174 20.61 16.83 24.26
C ALA A 174 19.30 17.04 23.48
N ALA A 175 19.34 16.98 22.15
CA ALA A 175 18.17 17.11 21.29
C ALA A 175 17.34 15.81 21.24
N VAL A 176 17.96 14.63 21.35
CA VAL A 176 17.28 13.33 21.25
C VAL A 176 16.82 12.78 22.60
N GLN A 177 17.46 13.16 23.71
CA GLN A 177 17.14 12.65 25.05
C GLN A 177 15.64 12.73 25.45
N PRO A 178 14.90 13.81 25.16
CA PRO A 178 13.47 13.85 25.45
C PRO A 178 12.66 12.77 24.69
N ALA A 179 13.05 12.46 23.45
CA ALA A 179 12.41 11.42 22.66
C ALA A 179 12.69 10.02 23.23
N VAL A 180 13.93 9.73 23.60
CA VAL A 180 14.33 8.47 24.27
C VAL A 180 13.50 8.22 25.53
N ALA A 181 13.38 9.23 26.40
CA ALA A 181 12.57 9.11 27.62
C ALA A 181 11.07 8.90 27.33
N ALA A 182 10.55 9.50 26.24
CA ALA A 182 9.17 9.32 25.81
C ALA A 182 8.93 7.91 25.23
N ILE A 183 9.90 7.35 24.50
CA ILE A 183 9.88 5.97 23.99
C ILE A 183 9.83 5.00 25.17
N GLU A 184 10.67 5.15 26.19
CA GLU A 184 10.62 4.31 27.39
C GLU A 184 9.29 4.41 28.14
N ALA A 185 8.67 5.60 28.19
CA ALA A 185 7.34 5.76 28.77
C ALA A 185 6.25 5.05 27.93
N CYS A 186 6.34 5.13 26.60
CA CYS A 186 5.43 4.44 25.69
C CYS A 186 5.60 2.92 25.76
N ARG A 187 6.83 2.41 25.86
CA ARG A 187 7.12 0.98 26.05
C ARG A 187 6.42 0.43 27.29
N ARG A 188 6.58 1.11 28.43
CA ARG A 188 5.88 0.75 29.68
C ARG A 188 4.35 0.81 29.55
N TRP A 189 3.83 1.70 28.72
CA TRP A 189 2.39 1.77 28.45
C TRP A 189 1.91 0.60 27.58
N LEU A 190 2.69 0.18 26.59
CA LEU A 190 2.39 -1.00 25.76
C LEU A 190 2.46 -2.30 26.56
N ASP A 191 3.40 -2.39 27.50
CA ASP A 191 3.61 -3.58 28.36
C ASP A 191 2.55 -3.73 29.47
N ASP A 192 1.63 -2.78 29.65
CA ASP A 192 0.61 -2.85 30.70
C ASP A 192 -0.51 -3.84 30.32
N PRO A 193 -0.64 -4.99 31.03
CA PRO A 193 -1.66 -6.00 30.70
C PRO A 193 -3.09 -5.50 30.89
N ALA A 194 -3.32 -4.42 31.64
CA ALA A 194 -4.64 -3.81 31.79
C ALA A 194 -5.15 -3.14 30.51
N ARG A 195 -4.29 -2.98 29.50
CA ARG A 195 -4.61 -2.39 28.21
C ARG A 195 -5.19 -3.38 27.22
N VAL A 196 -5.08 -4.68 27.48
CA VAL A 196 -5.49 -5.71 26.52
C VAL A 196 -7.01 -5.87 26.50
N ALA A 197 -7.62 -5.84 25.32
CA ALA A 197 -9.01 -6.26 25.13
C ALA A 197 -9.18 -7.02 23.80
N GLU A 198 -10.18 -7.89 23.75
CA GLU A 198 -10.52 -8.64 22.54
C GLU A 198 -10.96 -7.69 21.42
N PRO A 199 -10.50 -7.90 20.17
CA PRO A 199 -10.95 -7.11 19.03
C PRO A 199 -12.43 -7.35 18.74
N GLU A 200 -13.11 -6.28 18.32
CA GLU A 200 -14.46 -6.36 17.76
C GLU A 200 -14.37 -6.26 16.24
N PRO A 201 -15.22 -7.01 15.49
CA PRO A 201 -15.26 -6.89 14.05
C PRO A 201 -15.74 -5.49 13.65
N MET A 202 -15.23 -4.99 12.53
CA MET A 202 -15.73 -3.75 11.94
C MET A 202 -17.22 -3.92 11.60
N PRO A 203 -18.07 -2.91 11.88
CA PRO A 203 -19.46 -2.96 11.46
C PRO A 203 -19.57 -3.20 9.94
N GLU A 204 -20.39 -4.18 9.55
CA GLU A 204 -20.57 -4.59 8.15
C GLU A 204 -20.90 -3.41 7.23
N SER A 205 -21.73 -2.47 7.69
CA SER A 205 -22.09 -1.26 6.94
C SER A 205 -20.89 -0.34 6.66
N ILE A 206 -19.94 -0.23 7.60
CA ILE A 206 -18.73 0.57 7.43
C ILE A 206 -17.78 -0.14 6.48
N LEU A 207 -17.58 -1.46 6.67
CA LEU A 207 -16.71 -2.25 5.82
C LEU A 207 -17.19 -2.24 4.36
N ASP A 208 -18.48 -2.48 4.13
CA ASP A 208 -19.06 -2.45 2.79
C ASP A 208 -19.02 -1.05 2.16
N ALA A 209 -19.20 0.01 2.97
CA ALA A 209 -19.00 1.39 2.51
C ALA A 209 -17.55 1.63 2.07
N ILE A 210 -16.56 1.17 2.84
CA ILE A 210 -15.15 1.28 2.46
C ILE A 210 -14.87 0.51 1.16
N LEU A 211 -15.35 -0.73 1.06
CA LEU A 211 -15.20 -1.55 -0.16
C LEU A 211 -15.79 -0.85 -1.39
N SER A 212 -16.94 -0.18 -1.25
CA SER A 212 -17.58 0.57 -2.34
C SER A 212 -16.73 1.75 -2.86
N THR A 213 -15.76 2.23 -2.09
CA THR A 213 -14.83 3.27 -2.56
C THR A 213 -13.65 2.72 -3.35
N MET A 214 -13.40 1.40 -3.27
CA MET A 214 -12.26 0.72 -3.91
C MET A 214 -12.63 0.08 -5.25
N VAL A 215 -13.89 -0.36 -5.41
CA VAL A 215 -14.38 -1.08 -6.59
C VAL A 215 -15.58 -0.39 -7.23
N SER A 216 -15.75 -0.56 -8.54
CA SER A 216 -16.92 -0.03 -9.26
C SER A 216 -18.21 -0.80 -8.98
N GLU A 217 -18.11 -2.10 -8.71
CA GLU A 217 -19.26 -2.98 -8.48
C GLU A 217 -19.11 -3.68 -7.11
N PRO A 218 -19.58 -3.03 -6.03
CA PRO A 218 -19.45 -3.60 -4.70
C PRO A 218 -20.34 -4.84 -4.55
N VAL A 219 -19.72 -5.97 -4.23
CA VAL A 219 -20.40 -7.25 -3.95
C VAL A 219 -20.49 -7.56 -2.44
N GLY A 220 -20.23 -6.55 -1.60
CA GLY A 220 -20.08 -6.66 -0.15
C GLY A 220 -18.84 -7.48 0.26
N HIS A 221 -18.52 -7.51 1.55
CA HIS A 221 -17.35 -8.21 2.05
C HIS A 221 -17.38 -9.72 1.76
N ARG A 222 -18.54 -10.40 1.82
CA ARG A 222 -18.64 -11.84 1.50
C ARG A 222 -18.39 -12.14 0.03
N GLY A 223 -18.95 -11.33 -0.87
CA GLY A 223 -18.69 -11.46 -2.29
C GLY A 223 -17.22 -11.16 -2.61
N THR A 224 -16.65 -10.17 -1.93
CA THR A 224 -15.24 -9.80 -2.06
C THR A 224 -14.32 -10.94 -1.64
N LEU A 225 -14.58 -11.56 -0.48
CA LEU A 225 -13.84 -12.73 -0.02
C LEU A 225 -13.92 -13.86 -1.05
N ARG A 226 -15.09 -14.09 -1.64
CA ARG A 226 -15.26 -15.12 -2.67
C ARG A 226 -14.43 -14.83 -3.93
N ILE A 227 -14.33 -13.58 -4.35
CA ILE A 227 -13.47 -13.17 -5.48
C ILE A 227 -12.00 -13.47 -5.15
N LEU A 228 -11.54 -13.12 -3.94
CA LEU A 228 -10.16 -13.38 -3.49
C LEU A 228 -9.85 -14.89 -3.47
N GLU A 229 -10.75 -15.72 -2.95
CA GLU A 229 -10.59 -17.18 -2.95
C GLU A 229 -10.48 -17.75 -4.37
N LEU A 230 -11.33 -17.30 -5.29
CA LEU A 230 -11.29 -17.71 -6.69
C LEU A 230 -9.98 -17.32 -7.34
N ARG A 231 -9.47 -16.12 -7.03
CA ARG A 231 -8.17 -15.65 -7.50
C ARG A 231 -7.04 -16.53 -6.99
N ARG A 232 -7.03 -16.82 -5.68
CA ARG A 232 -6.05 -17.71 -5.06
C ARG A 232 -6.00 -19.06 -5.77
N THR A 233 -7.16 -19.70 -6.01
CA THR A 233 -7.21 -20.96 -6.78
C THR A 233 -6.70 -20.82 -8.23
N GLY A 234 -6.89 -19.65 -8.84
CA GLY A 234 -6.23 -19.33 -10.11
C GLY A 234 -4.70 -19.32 -10.00
N VAL A 235 -4.17 -18.67 -8.98
CA VAL A 235 -2.72 -18.57 -8.72
C VAL A 235 -2.11 -19.94 -8.36
N GLU A 236 -2.79 -20.76 -7.56
CA GLU A 236 -2.36 -22.13 -7.25
C GLU A 236 -2.17 -22.97 -8.52
N ARG A 237 -3.10 -22.87 -9.48
CA ARG A 237 -2.96 -23.54 -10.78
C ARG A 237 -1.79 -22.99 -11.59
N LEU A 238 -1.55 -21.68 -11.55
CA LEU A 238 -0.41 -21.05 -12.22
C LEU A 238 0.93 -21.43 -11.60
N LEU A 239 0.97 -21.63 -10.27
CA LEU A 239 2.13 -22.11 -9.54
C LEU A 239 2.43 -23.57 -9.90
N ALA A 240 1.41 -24.43 -9.89
CA ALA A 240 1.54 -25.82 -10.33
C ALA A 240 2.01 -25.92 -11.78
N ALA A 241 1.48 -25.08 -12.69
CA ALA A 241 1.93 -25.04 -14.07
C ALA A 241 3.41 -24.60 -14.21
N ALA A 242 3.84 -23.60 -13.44
CA ALA A 242 5.25 -23.18 -13.44
C ALA A 242 6.19 -24.26 -12.86
N ALA A 243 5.72 -25.02 -11.87
CA ALA A 243 6.48 -26.14 -11.31
C ALA A 243 6.59 -27.32 -12.28
N ALA A 244 5.56 -27.56 -13.10
CA ALA A 244 5.59 -28.57 -14.14
C ALA A 244 6.69 -28.32 -15.19
N ASP A 245 7.00 -27.04 -15.48
CA ASP A 245 8.14 -26.68 -16.34
C ASP A 245 9.50 -27.11 -15.77
N LEU A 246 9.58 -27.30 -14.45
CA LEU A 246 10.73 -27.84 -13.72
C LEU A 246 10.64 -29.36 -13.49
N GLY A 247 9.62 -30.03 -14.04
CA GLY A 247 9.41 -31.47 -13.89
C GLY A 247 8.85 -31.87 -12.52
N ALA A 248 8.14 -30.97 -11.84
CA ALA A 248 7.54 -31.22 -10.53
C ALA A 248 6.01 -31.09 -10.55
N ASP A 249 5.35 -31.92 -9.73
CA ASP A 249 3.89 -31.97 -9.62
C ASP A 249 3.33 -31.09 -8.49
N ASP A 250 4.19 -30.61 -7.58
CA ASP A 250 3.81 -29.76 -6.45
C ASP A 250 4.62 -28.46 -6.45
N GLY A 251 3.95 -27.36 -6.77
CA GLY A 251 4.58 -26.06 -6.82
C GLY A 251 4.91 -25.45 -5.46
N LEU A 252 4.24 -25.84 -4.37
CA LEU A 252 4.62 -25.38 -3.03
C LEU A 252 5.92 -26.03 -2.59
N THR A 253 6.07 -27.34 -2.79
CA THR A 253 7.32 -28.05 -2.49
C THR A 253 8.50 -27.47 -3.27
N ILE A 254 8.34 -27.13 -4.56
CA ILE A 254 9.42 -26.50 -5.34
C ILE A 254 9.71 -25.07 -4.86
N ALA A 255 8.68 -24.27 -4.60
CA ALA A 255 8.90 -22.91 -4.09
C ALA A 255 9.63 -22.93 -2.74
N GLN A 256 9.32 -23.89 -1.87
CA GLN A 256 10.03 -24.09 -0.61
C GLN A 256 11.48 -24.53 -0.85
N ALA A 257 11.72 -25.51 -1.72
CA ALA A 257 13.06 -25.97 -2.04
C ALA A 257 13.94 -24.84 -2.64
N LEU A 258 13.37 -23.98 -3.47
CA LEU A 258 14.06 -22.79 -4.00
C LEU A 258 14.37 -21.80 -2.89
N ARG A 259 13.44 -21.54 -1.97
CA ARG A 259 13.66 -20.63 -0.82
C ARG A 259 14.74 -21.12 0.13
N ASP A 260 14.78 -22.43 0.37
CA ASP A 260 15.72 -23.07 1.29
C ASP A 260 17.10 -23.29 0.65
N GLU A 261 17.27 -22.97 -0.64
CA GLU A 261 18.55 -23.02 -1.31
C GLU A 261 19.50 -21.97 -0.70
N ASP A 262 20.54 -22.47 -0.05
CA ASP A 262 21.55 -21.67 0.66
C ASP A 262 22.37 -20.86 -0.37
N VAL A 263 21.98 -19.60 -0.56
CA VAL A 263 22.80 -18.64 -1.30
C VAL A 263 23.53 -17.78 -0.30
N ALA A 264 24.85 -17.69 -0.45
CA ALA A 264 25.71 -16.90 0.43
C ALA A 264 25.15 -15.47 0.60
N ILE A 265 24.69 -15.18 1.82
CA ILE A 265 23.99 -13.93 2.19
C ILE A 265 24.87 -12.69 2.01
N ASP A 266 26.20 -12.86 2.08
CA ASP A 266 27.19 -11.79 1.98
C ASP A 266 27.15 -11.01 0.64
N ASP A 267 26.52 -11.56 -0.41
CA ASP A 267 26.35 -10.90 -1.73
C ASP A 267 24.89 -10.49 -2.02
N SER A 268 23.99 -10.52 -1.02
CA SER A 268 22.55 -10.33 -1.24
C SER A 268 22.15 -8.95 -1.78
N ASP A 269 22.77 -7.88 -1.31
CA ASP A 269 22.51 -6.51 -1.80
C ASP A 269 22.99 -6.30 -3.23
N ASP A 270 24.16 -6.85 -3.57
CA ASP A 270 24.71 -6.80 -4.94
C ASP A 270 23.86 -7.64 -5.89
N ALA A 271 23.46 -8.85 -5.48
CA ALA A 271 22.57 -9.71 -6.24
C ALA A 271 21.18 -9.07 -6.46
N TRP A 272 20.66 -8.38 -5.45
CA TRP A 272 19.43 -7.59 -5.57
C TRP A 272 19.60 -6.44 -6.56
N ALA A 273 20.67 -5.66 -6.42
CA ALA A 273 20.94 -4.53 -7.31
C ALA A 273 21.13 -4.96 -8.76
N ASP A 274 21.81 -6.07 -9.01
CA ASP A 274 21.98 -6.65 -10.33
C ASP A 274 20.67 -7.15 -10.92
N GLU A 275 19.85 -7.83 -10.12
CA GLU A 275 18.54 -8.29 -10.58
C GLU A 275 17.59 -7.12 -10.88
N TRP A 276 17.62 -6.07 -10.05
CA TRP A 276 16.88 -4.83 -10.25
C TRP A 276 17.25 -4.13 -11.58
N ARG A 277 18.55 -4.06 -11.89
CA ARG A 277 19.05 -3.49 -13.16
C ARG A 277 18.71 -4.38 -14.35
N ARG A 278 18.83 -5.70 -14.21
CA ARG A 278 18.47 -6.67 -15.25
C ARG A 278 17.00 -6.55 -15.62
N VAL A 279 16.09 -6.54 -14.64
CA VAL A 279 14.65 -6.38 -14.88
C VAL A 279 14.36 -5.05 -15.59
N GLY A 280 14.99 -3.95 -15.17
CA GLY A 280 14.86 -2.66 -15.84
C GLY A 280 15.29 -2.70 -17.31
N THR A 281 16.42 -3.35 -17.59
CA THR A 281 16.94 -3.53 -18.96
C THR A 281 15.99 -4.37 -19.83
N GLU A 282 15.43 -5.44 -19.27
CA GLU A 282 14.48 -6.29 -20.00
C GLU A 282 13.14 -5.59 -20.28
N LEU A 283 12.65 -4.77 -19.33
CA LEU A 283 11.47 -3.94 -19.52
C LEU A 283 11.69 -2.89 -20.63
N ASP A 284 12.84 -2.22 -20.64
CA ASP A 284 13.21 -1.27 -21.70
C ASP A 284 13.29 -1.97 -23.07
N ARG A 285 13.89 -3.16 -23.12
CA ARG A 285 14.03 -3.96 -24.35
C ARG A 285 12.69 -4.33 -24.99
N ILE A 286 11.65 -4.58 -24.19
CA ILE A 286 10.29 -4.85 -24.69
C ILE A 286 9.48 -3.57 -24.93
N GLY A 287 10.07 -2.39 -24.73
CA GLY A 287 9.54 -1.11 -25.15
C GLY A 287 8.83 -0.31 -24.05
N PHE A 288 9.04 -0.64 -22.77
CA PHE A 288 8.63 0.23 -21.68
C PHE A 288 9.59 1.43 -21.55
N ASP A 289 9.04 2.58 -21.19
CA ASP A 289 9.82 3.77 -20.80
C ASP A 289 10.20 3.60 -19.32
N VAL A 290 11.39 3.05 -19.05
CA VAL A 290 11.87 2.72 -17.70
C VAL A 290 12.69 3.91 -17.16
N PRO A 291 12.18 4.65 -16.17
CA PRO A 291 12.92 5.78 -15.60
C PRO A 291 14.22 5.31 -14.92
N GLU A 292 15.23 6.16 -14.98
CA GLU A 292 16.41 6.03 -14.12
C GLU A 292 15.99 6.26 -12.67
N ALA A 293 16.35 5.32 -11.80
CA ALA A 293 16.00 5.33 -10.39
C ALA A 293 17.08 4.60 -9.60
N GLU A 294 17.33 5.08 -8.37
CA GLU A 294 18.21 4.41 -7.43
C GLU A 294 17.68 3.00 -7.11
N VAL A 295 18.61 2.10 -6.78
CA VAL A 295 18.24 0.74 -6.34
C VAL A 295 17.57 0.87 -4.98
N PRO A 296 16.31 0.42 -4.81
CA PRO A 296 15.69 0.42 -3.49
C PRO A 296 16.52 -0.41 -2.53
N SER A 297 16.68 0.03 -1.27
CA SER A 297 17.22 -0.84 -0.23
C SER A 297 16.34 -2.09 -0.13
N LEU A 298 16.97 -3.25 0.00
CA LEU A 298 16.22 -4.45 0.34
C LEU A 298 15.64 -4.24 1.75
N ALA A 299 14.32 -4.33 1.90
CA ALA A 299 13.73 -4.25 3.22
C ALA A 299 14.10 -5.54 3.99
N TYR A 300 14.94 -5.42 5.02
CA TYR A 300 15.39 -6.54 5.83
C TYR A 300 14.23 -7.48 6.22
N GLY A 301 14.39 -8.78 5.98
CA GLY A 301 13.41 -9.82 6.34
C GLY A 301 12.17 -9.90 5.45
N THR A 302 12.12 -9.21 4.30
CA THR A 302 11.02 -9.38 3.33
C THR A 302 11.37 -10.32 2.17
N ILE A 303 12.65 -10.49 1.87
CA ILE A 303 13.14 -11.29 0.75
C ILE A 303 14.50 -11.90 1.09
N ASP A 304 14.50 -13.16 1.50
CA ASP A 304 15.74 -13.79 1.98
C ASP A 304 16.40 -14.69 0.94
N ASN A 305 15.98 -14.58 -0.33
CA ASN A 305 16.46 -15.47 -1.39
C ASN A 305 16.51 -14.79 -2.78
N PRO A 306 17.58 -14.99 -3.56
CA PRO A 306 17.70 -14.47 -4.92
C PRO A 306 16.60 -14.85 -5.91
N TRP A 307 15.96 -16.01 -5.74
CA TRP A 307 14.91 -16.46 -6.64
C TRP A 307 13.64 -15.61 -6.57
N SER A 308 13.39 -14.94 -5.45
CA SER A 308 12.26 -14.01 -5.28
C SER A 308 12.60 -12.56 -5.65
N PHE A 309 13.87 -12.21 -5.86
CA PHE A 309 14.28 -10.87 -6.31
C PHE A 309 13.59 -10.46 -7.61
N THR A 310 13.47 -11.36 -8.59
CA THR A 310 12.79 -11.02 -9.86
C THR A 310 11.34 -10.58 -9.64
N ALA A 311 10.60 -11.25 -8.76
CA ALA A 311 9.20 -10.92 -8.49
C ALA A 311 9.07 -9.53 -7.86
N GLN A 312 9.98 -9.19 -6.93
CA GLN A 312 10.00 -7.87 -6.30
C GLN A 312 10.48 -6.79 -7.28
N ALA A 313 11.57 -7.05 -8.00
CA ALA A 313 12.15 -6.10 -8.95
C ALA A 313 11.15 -5.71 -10.06
N ILE A 314 10.33 -6.64 -10.55
CA ILE A 314 9.28 -6.31 -11.52
C ILE A 314 8.26 -5.32 -10.92
N ARG A 315 7.87 -5.51 -9.66
CA ARG A 315 6.85 -4.68 -8.99
C ARG A 315 7.37 -3.29 -8.70
N ASP A 316 8.56 -3.22 -8.14
CA ASP A 316 9.16 -1.94 -7.78
C ASP A 316 9.46 -1.15 -9.07
N ARG A 317 9.90 -1.80 -10.17
CA ARG A 317 10.06 -1.13 -11.47
C ARG A 317 8.72 -0.66 -12.03
N ALA A 318 7.68 -1.49 -11.94
CA ALA A 318 6.34 -1.13 -12.36
C ALA A 318 5.80 0.08 -11.56
N ALA A 319 6.07 0.15 -10.26
CA ALA A 319 5.72 1.29 -9.42
C ALA A 319 6.42 2.57 -9.87
N VAL A 320 7.75 2.52 -10.07
CA VAL A 320 8.54 3.65 -10.62
C VAL A 320 7.99 4.13 -11.96
N MET A 321 7.65 3.20 -12.87
CA MET A 321 7.07 3.53 -14.17
C MET A 321 5.69 4.21 -14.02
N LEU A 322 4.83 3.72 -13.12
CA LEU A 322 3.53 4.33 -12.86
C LEU A 322 3.69 5.73 -12.27
N ASP A 323 4.63 5.92 -11.34
CA ASP A 323 4.91 7.22 -10.74
C ASP A 323 5.46 8.22 -11.77
N ALA A 324 6.31 7.78 -12.70
CA ALA A 324 6.74 8.61 -13.82
C ALA A 324 5.57 8.95 -14.77
N ALA A 325 4.69 7.99 -15.08
CA ALA A 325 3.49 8.25 -15.87
C ALA A 325 2.55 9.26 -15.19
N ARG A 326 2.40 9.14 -13.86
CA ARG A 326 1.67 10.10 -13.02
C ARG A 326 2.29 11.48 -13.04
N ALA A 327 3.60 11.59 -12.86
CA ALA A 327 4.32 12.87 -12.84
C ALA A 327 4.15 13.66 -14.15
N ARG A 328 3.98 12.95 -15.29
CA ARG A 328 3.71 13.55 -16.60
C ARG A 328 2.28 14.03 -16.82
N GLN A 329 1.34 13.70 -15.91
CA GLN A 329 -0.06 14.12 -16.04
C GLN A 329 -0.19 15.64 -15.93
N LEU A 330 -0.84 16.24 -16.93
CA LEU A 330 -1.17 17.66 -16.92
C LEU A 330 -2.31 18.00 -15.93
N ARG A 331 -3.14 17.00 -15.59
CA ARG A 331 -4.30 17.14 -14.71
C ARG A 331 -3.88 16.89 -13.26
N PRO A 332 -4.00 17.88 -12.35
CA PRO A 332 -3.51 17.74 -10.98
C PRO A 332 -4.10 16.56 -10.22
N VAL A 333 -5.39 16.24 -10.40
CA VAL A 333 -6.02 15.10 -9.75
C VAL A 333 -5.29 13.78 -10.10
N ARG A 334 -4.99 13.56 -11.38
CA ARG A 334 -4.33 12.33 -11.88
C ARG A 334 -2.86 12.26 -11.51
N ARG A 335 -2.22 13.42 -11.31
CA ARG A 335 -0.82 13.52 -10.86
C ARG A 335 -0.71 13.26 -9.36
N LEU A 336 -1.53 13.94 -8.56
CA LEU A 336 -1.33 14.09 -7.11
C LEU A 336 -2.08 13.06 -6.28
N LEU A 337 -3.22 12.56 -6.76
CA LEU A 337 -3.96 11.52 -6.06
C LEU A 337 -3.54 10.13 -6.55
N VAL A 338 -3.66 9.15 -5.65
CA VAL A 338 -3.41 7.73 -5.91
C VAL A 338 -4.56 6.95 -5.31
N ALA A 339 -5.25 6.17 -6.12
CA ALA A 339 -6.28 5.29 -5.60
C ALA A 339 -5.67 4.25 -4.63
N PRO A 340 -6.37 3.87 -3.54
CA PRO A 340 -5.87 2.87 -2.60
C PRO A 340 -5.42 1.59 -3.33
N GLY A 341 -4.23 1.10 -2.99
CA GLY A 341 -3.67 -0.12 -3.56
C GLY A 341 -3.29 -0.06 -5.04
N LEU A 342 -3.46 1.07 -5.74
CA LEU A 342 -3.21 1.16 -7.19
C LEU A 342 -1.79 0.78 -7.58
N VAL A 343 -0.79 1.32 -6.88
CA VAL A 343 0.64 1.07 -7.17
C VAL A 343 1.00 -0.39 -6.93
N SER A 344 0.65 -0.93 -5.77
CA SER A 344 0.90 -2.35 -5.44
C SER A 344 0.16 -3.29 -6.39
N GLY A 345 -1.12 -3.00 -6.67
CA GLY A 345 -1.94 -3.78 -7.62
C GLY A 345 -1.43 -3.69 -9.06
N TRP A 346 -0.88 -2.55 -9.46
CA TRP A 346 -0.20 -2.38 -10.75
C TRP A 346 1.04 -3.28 -10.86
N GLY A 347 1.91 -3.28 -9.85
CA GLY A 347 3.07 -4.17 -9.80
C GLY A 347 2.69 -5.64 -9.91
N ARG A 348 1.62 -6.07 -9.21
CA ARG A 348 1.05 -7.42 -9.32
C ARG A 348 0.58 -7.74 -10.75
N THR A 349 -0.09 -6.80 -11.39
CA THR A 349 -0.58 -6.93 -12.77
C THR A 349 0.57 -7.07 -13.77
N VAL A 350 1.59 -6.22 -13.68
CA VAL A 350 2.76 -6.28 -14.56
C VAL A 350 3.47 -7.62 -14.40
N ALA A 351 3.70 -8.07 -13.16
CA ALA A 351 4.31 -9.37 -12.88
C ALA A 351 3.48 -10.54 -13.47
N ALA A 352 2.16 -10.50 -13.33
CA ALA A 352 1.29 -11.55 -13.86
C ALA A 352 1.29 -11.60 -15.39
N LEU A 353 1.17 -10.44 -16.06
CA LEU A 353 1.08 -10.35 -17.51
C LEU A 353 2.43 -10.61 -18.21
N LEU A 354 3.54 -10.22 -17.60
CA LEU A 354 4.88 -10.41 -18.15
C LEU A 354 5.56 -11.70 -17.71
N LYS A 355 4.93 -12.52 -16.85
CA LYS A 355 5.47 -13.82 -16.42
C LYS A 355 5.92 -14.73 -17.59
N PRO A 356 5.23 -14.79 -18.74
CA PRO A 356 5.68 -15.61 -19.88
C PRO A 356 6.87 -15.02 -20.66
N SER A 357 7.29 -13.80 -20.37
CA SER A 357 8.36 -13.09 -21.10
C SER A 357 9.74 -13.28 -20.48
N GLU A 358 10.78 -12.83 -21.19
CA GLU A 358 12.18 -12.82 -20.73
C GLU A 358 12.40 -11.94 -19.47
N VAL A 359 11.50 -10.99 -19.19
CA VAL A 359 11.54 -10.19 -17.96
C VAL A 359 11.52 -11.09 -16.72
N ALA A 360 10.71 -12.15 -16.75
CA ALA A 360 10.59 -13.12 -15.67
C ALA A 360 11.83 -14.03 -15.54
N GLY A 361 12.66 -14.13 -16.58
CA GLY A 361 13.88 -14.92 -16.59
C GLY A 361 13.61 -16.43 -16.55
N THR A 362 14.33 -17.12 -15.66
CA THR A 362 14.38 -18.58 -15.60
C THR A 362 13.07 -19.21 -15.10
N PRO A 363 12.82 -20.51 -15.34
CA PRO A 363 11.64 -21.20 -14.81
C PRO A 363 11.51 -21.13 -13.28
N GLU A 364 12.62 -21.17 -12.53
CA GLU A 364 12.66 -21.04 -11.06
C GLU A 364 12.10 -19.68 -10.62
N ARG A 365 12.50 -18.61 -11.28
CA ARG A 365 11.97 -17.26 -11.03
C ARG A 365 10.48 -17.17 -11.36
N ARG A 366 10.00 -17.88 -12.40
CA ARG A 366 8.56 -17.96 -12.72
C ARG A 366 7.75 -18.70 -11.66
N VAL A 367 8.33 -19.73 -11.02
CA VAL A 367 7.76 -20.36 -9.83
C VAL A 367 7.66 -19.34 -8.71
N MET A 368 8.74 -18.63 -8.39
CA MET A 368 8.76 -17.65 -7.30
C MET A 368 7.86 -16.44 -7.53
N ILE A 369 7.67 -15.99 -8.78
CA ILE A 369 6.66 -14.98 -9.13
C ILE A 369 5.26 -15.49 -8.77
N SER A 370 4.96 -16.76 -9.07
CA SER A 370 3.64 -17.36 -8.79
C SER A 370 3.44 -17.62 -7.28
N HIS A 371 4.49 -18.05 -6.58
CA HIS A 371 4.47 -18.22 -5.12
C HIS A 371 4.27 -16.89 -4.39
N ARG A 372 4.97 -15.83 -4.80
CA ARG A 372 4.76 -14.49 -4.25
C ARG A 372 3.33 -14.00 -4.48
N ALA A 373 2.75 -14.24 -5.66
CA ALA A 373 1.34 -13.92 -5.92
C ALA A 373 0.40 -14.70 -4.99
N LEU A 374 0.74 -15.93 -4.61
CA LEU A 374 -0.05 -16.74 -3.68
C LEU A 374 -0.01 -16.16 -2.25
N VAL A 375 1.17 -15.74 -1.79
CA VAL A 375 1.34 -15.05 -0.50
C VAL A 375 0.51 -13.76 -0.45
N GLU A 376 0.46 -13.01 -1.54
CA GLU A 376 -0.35 -11.78 -1.61
C GLU A 376 -1.85 -12.04 -1.65
N CYS A 377 -2.29 -13.15 -2.26
CA CYS A 377 -3.69 -13.57 -2.19
C CYS A 377 -4.06 -13.90 -0.74
N ALA A 378 -3.20 -14.64 -0.02
CA ALA A 378 -3.39 -14.94 1.40
C ALA A 378 -3.43 -13.66 2.24
N ALA A 379 -2.53 -12.71 2.01
CA ALA A 379 -2.53 -11.42 2.70
C ALA A 379 -3.83 -10.64 2.48
N ALA A 380 -4.34 -10.58 1.24
CA ALA A 380 -5.60 -9.90 0.93
C ALA A 380 -6.82 -10.58 1.57
N GLU A 381 -6.86 -11.92 1.60
CA GLU A 381 -7.92 -12.67 2.30
C GLU A 381 -7.89 -12.36 3.80
N ILE A 382 -6.71 -12.33 4.40
CA ILE A 382 -6.53 -12.10 5.84
C ILE A 382 -6.86 -10.66 6.23
N ASP A 383 -6.45 -9.68 5.43
CA ASP A 383 -6.81 -8.27 5.60
C ASP A 383 -8.35 -8.15 5.76
N LEU A 384 -9.10 -8.76 4.85
CA LEU A 384 -10.55 -8.76 4.91
C LEU A 384 -11.13 -9.55 6.09
N LEU A 385 -10.54 -10.69 6.45
CA LEU A 385 -11.00 -11.51 7.59
C LEU A 385 -10.76 -10.82 8.94
N MET A 386 -9.60 -10.16 9.11
CA MET A 386 -9.30 -9.37 10.30
C MET A 386 -10.33 -8.27 10.49
N LEU A 387 -10.66 -7.55 9.42
CA LEU A 387 -11.66 -6.49 9.44
C LEU A 387 -13.08 -7.02 9.71
N ALA A 388 -13.46 -8.14 9.10
CA ALA A 388 -14.85 -8.62 9.12
C ALA A 388 -15.19 -9.54 10.30
N GLN A 389 -14.22 -10.25 10.89
CA GLN A 389 -14.50 -11.38 11.79
C GLN A 389 -13.73 -11.36 13.11
N ALA A 390 -12.94 -10.31 13.40
CA ALA A 390 -12.10 -10.24 14.61
C ALA A 390 -11.31 -11.56 14.83
N THR A 391 -10.78 -12.12 13.75
CA THR A 391 -10.16 -13.45 13.77
C THR A 391 -8.86 -13.43 14.56
N ASP A 392 -8.65 -14.48 15.34
CA ASP A 392 -7.42 -14.73 16.08
C ASP A 392 -6.18 -14.80 15.17
N ILE A 393 -5.06 -14.23 15.61
CA ILE A 393 -3.82 -14.15 14.83
C ILE A 393 -3.24 -15.53 14.57
N ASP A 394 -3.25 -16.43 15.57
CA ASP A 394 -2.66 -17.75 15.40
C ASP A 394 -3.46 -18.56 14.37
N ALA A 395 -4.79 -18.40 14.35
CA ALA A 395 -5.64 -18.97 13.30
C ALA A 395 -5.35 -18.39 11.90
N LEU A 396 -5.10 -17.09 11.80
CA LEU A 396 -4.73 -16.45 10.54
C LEU A 396 -3.32 -16.87 10.08
N GLN A 397 -2.37 -17.00 11.01
CA GLN A 397 -1.03 -17.50 10.75
C GLN A 397 -1.07 -18.94 10.21
N ALA A 398 -1.76 -19.85 10.90
CA ALA A 398 -1.93 -21.22 10.46
C ALA A 398 -2.61 -21.31 9.07
N ARG A 399 -3.51 -20.36 8.76
CA ARG A 399 -4.10 -20.24 7.42
C ARG A 399 -3.05 -19.80 6.39
N VAL A 400 -2.19 -18.81 6.67
CA VAL A 400 -1.10 -18.43 5.75
C VAL A 400 -0.18 -19.62 5.50
N GLU A 401 0.27 -20.30 6.55
CA GLU A 401 1.15 -21.48 6.44
C GLU A 401 0.53 -22.52 5.51
N ALA A 402 -0.73 -22.89 5.75
CA ALA A 402 -1.44 -23.89 4.95
C ALA A 402 -1.64 -23.47 3.48
N LEU A 403 -1.84 -22.19 3.21
CA LEU A 403 -2.07 -21.69 1.86
C LEU A 403 -0.78 -21.49 1.06
N THR A 404 0.33 -21.20 1.73
CA THR A 404 1.53 -20.66 1.07
C THR A 404 2.78 -21.51 1.26
N GLY A 405 2.77 -22.47 2.18
CA GLY A 405 3.96 -23.23 2.56
C GLY A 405 5.05 -22.38 3.20
N LEU A 406 4.73 -21.17 3.67
CA LEU A 406 5.64 -20.37 4.49
C LEU A 406 5.88 -21.08 5.83
N ASP A 407 7.09 -20.93 6.35
CA ASP A 407 7.40 -21.29 7.74
C ASP A 407 6.63 -20.39 8.72
N PRO A 408 6.52 -20.78 10.00
CA PRO A 408 5.74 -20.04 10.98
C PRO A 408 6.14 -18.58 11.14
N ASP A 409 7.43 -18.25 11.08
CA ASP A 409 7.91 -16.87 11.28
C ASP A 409 7.57 -15.98 10.08
N ALA A 410 7.79 -16.47 8.86
CA ALA A 410 7.41 -15.78 7.63
C ALA A 410 5.88 -15.62 7.51
N ALA A 411 5.12 -16.66 7.87
CA ALA A 411 3.65 -16.60 7.89
C ALA A 411 3.13 -15.57 8.90
N ARG A 412 3.70 -15.56 10.11
CA ARG A 412 3.39 -14.58 11.15
C ARG A 412 3.69 -13.17 10.66
N LYS A 413 4.84 -12.96 10.02
CA LYS A 413 5.20 -11.68 9.43
C LYS A 413 4.16 -11.18 8.43
N VAL A 414 3.66 -12.03 7.53
CA VAL A 414 2.59 -11.66 6.58
C VAL A 414 1.34 -11.17 7.31
N VAL A 415 0.93 -11.86 8.38
CA VAL A 415 -0.24 -11.48 9.18
C VAL A 415 -0.02 -10.13 9.89
N LEU A 416 1.15 -9.94 10.50
CA LEU A 416 1.49 -8.70 11.23
C LEU A 416 1.62 -7.51 10.28
N ASP A 417 2.31 -7.66 9.14
CA ASP A 417 2.43 -6.62 8.12
C ASP A 417 1.05 -6.21 7.57
N THR A 418 0.14 -7.19 7.40
CA THR A 418 -1.23 -6.95 6.95
C THR A 418 -2.04 -6.18 8.00
N ALA A 419 -1.94 -6.55 9.27
CA ALA A 419 -2.60 -5.83 10.37
C ALA A 419 -2.03 -4.43 10.61
N ALA A 420 -0.74 -4.21 10.32
CA ALA A 420 -0.10 -2.91 10.46
C ALA A 420 -0.60 -1.89 9.44
N ALA A 421 -1.05 -2.36 8.26
CA ALA A 421 -1.58 -1.53 7.19
C ALA A 421 -2.95 -2.03 6.69
N PRO A 422 -4.02 -1.88 7.50
CA PRO A 422 -5.36 -2.35 7.14
C PRO A 422 -5.80 -1.80 5.78
N PHE A 423 -6.50 -2.64 5.01
CA PHE A 423 -6.94 -2.41 3.64
C PHE A 423 -5.85 -2.37 2.57
N HIS A 424 -4.56 -2.35 2.90
CA HIS A 424 -3.51 -2.22 1.88
C HIS A 424 -3.46 -3.44 0.95
N ALA A 425 -3.37 -4.65 1.53
CA ALA A 425 -3.27 -5.88 0.76
C ALA A 425 -4.56 -6.16 -0.03
N LEU A 426 -5.70 -5.87 0.59
CA LEU A 426 -7.03 -5.96 -0.01
C LEU A 426 -7.19 -5.01 -1.20
N SER A 427 -6.90 -3.71 -1.02
CA SER A 427 -7.01 -2.72 -2.09
C SER A 427 -6.09 -3.06 -3.27
N ALA A 428 -4.88 -3.54 -2.98
CA ALA A 428 -3.93 -3.98 -4.01
C ALA A 428 -4.46 -5.19 -4.80
N ALA A 429 -5.12 -6.14 -4.14
CA ALA A 429 -5.75 -7.27 -4.81
C ALA A 429 -6.93 -6.83 -5.68
N LEU A 430 -7.78 -5.93 -5.19
CA LEU A 430 -8.92 -5.41 -5.96
C LEU A 430 -8.48 -4.60 -7.18
N ALA A 431 -7.45 -3.75 -7.03
CA ALA A 431 -6.85 -3.05 -8.16
C ALA A 431 -6.25 -4.02 -9.18
N HIS A 432 -5.57 -5.07 -8.72
CA HIS A 432 -5.04 -6.12 -9.59
C HIS A 432 -6.14 -6.86 -10.36
N GLU A 433 -7.23 -7.26 -9.70
CA GLU A 433 -8.38 -7.90 -10.35
C GLU A 433 -9.02 -7.00 -11.39
N ALA A 434 -9.21 -5.72 -11.09
CA ALA A 434 -9.77 -4.77 -12.05
C ALA A 434 -8.88 -4.63 -13.31
N TRP A 435 -7.56 -4.58 -13.13
CA TRP A 435 -6.62 -4.54 -14.26
C TRP A 435 -6.64 -5.82 -15.10
N GLN A 436 -6.62 -6.98 -14.45
CA GLN A 436 -6.68 -8.28 -15.11
C GLN A 436 -8.01 -8.48 -15.85
N GLY A 437 -9.13 -8.06 -15.25
CA GLY A 437 -10.45 -8.08 -15.87
C GLY A 437 -10.48 -7.23 -17.13
N TRP A 438 -9.99 -5.99 -17.06
CA TRP A 438 -9.91 -5.12 -18.24
C TRP A 438 -9.03 -5.73 -19.34
N TYR A 439 -7.86 -6.26 -19.00
CA TYR A 439 -7.02 -6.96 -19.98
C TYR A 439 -7.70 -8.20 -20.58
N ALA A 440 -8.39 -9.01 -19.78
CA ALA A 440 -9.08 -10.21 -20.25
C ALA A 440 -10.22 -9.89 -21.22
N GLU A 441 -10.88 -8.75 -21.06
CA GLU A 441 -11.93 -8.27 -21.96
C GLU A 441 -11.38 -7.76 -23.31
N GLU A 442 -10.27 -7.01 -23.30
CA GLU A 442 -9.67 -6.49 -24.53
C GLU A 442 -8.79 -7.51 -25.26
N GLY A 443 -8.07 -8.34 -24.52
CA GLY A 443 -7.03 -9.24 -25.02
C GLY A 443 -5.87 -8.50 -25.69
N GLY A 444 -5.13 -9.24 -26.53
CA GLY A 444 -4.05 -8.69 -27.35
C GLY A 444 -2.65 -8.86 -26.74
N ASP A 445 -1.77 -7.92 -27.07
CA ASP A 445 -0.38 -7.90 -26.56
C ASP A 445 -0.34 -7.27 -25.16
N PRO A 446 0.13 -8.00 -24.12
CA PRO A 446 0.20 -7.45 -22.76
C PRO A 446 1.07 -6.19 -22.66
N VAL A 447 2.14 -6.08 -23.46
CA VAL A 447 3.04 -4.93 -23.40
C VAL A 447 2.36 -3.68 -23.95
N ALA A 448 1.74 -3.78 -25.13
CA ALA A 448 0.94 -2.70 -25.70
C ALA A 448 -0.20 -2.25 -24.75
N PHE A 449 -0.88 -3.21 -24.11
CA PHE A 449 -1.91 -2.91 -23.11
C PHE A 449 -1.33 -2.11 -21.94
N LEU A 450 -0.29 -2.62 -21.27
CA LEU A 450 0.30 -2.02 -20.07
C LEU A 450 0.82 -0.59 -20.34
N ARG A 451 1.51 -0.37 -21.47
CA ARG A 451 2.01 0.95 -21.84
C ARG A 451 0.87 1.96 -21.98
N ARG A 452 -0.18 1.60 -22.71
CA ARG A 452 -1.32 2.48 -22.95
C ARG A 452 -2.06 2.79 -21.65
N VAL A 453 -2.32 1.78 -20.82
CA VAL A 453 -3.14 2.02 -19.61
C VAL A 453 -2.41 2.76 -18.50
N SER A 454 -1.07 2.76 -18.50
CA SER A 454 -0.28 3.61 -17.58
C SER A 454 -0.52 5.12 -17.80
N ASP A 455 -1.02 5.53 -18.98
CA ASP A 455 -1.41 6.92 -19.25
C ASP A 455 -2.63 7.36 -18.40
N GLY A 456 -3.31 6.44 -17.71
CA GLY A 456 -4.32 6.76 -16.72
C GLY A 456 -3.75 7.44 -15.46
N GLY A 457 -2.44 7.37 -15.23
CA GLY A 457 -1.79 7.98 -14.07
C GLY A 457 -2.32 7.41 -12.74
N GLY A 458 -2.71 8.29 -11.82
CA GLY A 458 -3.12 7.93 -10.46
C GLY A 458 -4.58 7.50 -10.32
N LEU A 459 -5.31 7.40 -11.43
CA LEU A 459 -6.72 7.03 -11.44
C LEU A 459 -6.93 5.59 -10.95
N ALA A 460 -8.03 5.38 -10.22
CA ALA A 460 -8.56 4.05 -9.99
C ALA A 460 -8.85 3.35 -11.33
N VAL A 461 -8.69 2.03 -11.39
CA VAL A 461 -8.77 1.27 -12.65
C VAL A 461 -10.07 1.51 -13.43
N PRO A 462 -11.27 1.54 -12.81
CA PRO A 462 -12.50 1.84 -13.54
C PRO A 462 -12.52 3.24 -14.17
N LEU A 463 -11.90 4.22 -13.50
CA LEU A 463 -11.80 5.60 -13.99
C LEU A 463 -10.75 5.74 -15.10
N ALA A 464 -9.62 5.04 -14.98
CA ALA A 464 -8.62 4.95 -16.04
C ALA A 464 -9.23 4.33 -17.31
N ARG A 465 -10.02 3.26 -17.14
CA ARG A 465 -10.78 2.63 -18.22
C ARG A 465 -11.74 3.62 -18.87
N TRP A 466 -12.54 4.31 -18.07
CA TRP A 466 -13.51 5.28 -18.58
C TRP A 466 -12.85 6.40 -19.41
N ALA A 467 -11.76 6.98 -18.89
CA ALA A 467 -11.04 8.06 -19.55
C ALA A 467 -10.35 7.62 -20.86
N LEU A 468 -9.69 6.45 -20.84
CA LEU A 468 -8.87 5.98 -21.97
C LEU A 468 -9.71 5.31 -23.07
N SER A 469 -10.78 4.59 -22.73
CA SER A 469 -11.67 3.97 -23.72
C SER A 469 -12.45 5.01 -24.52
N ALA A 470 -12.84 6.12 -23.91
CA ALA A 470 -13.53 7.22 -24.62
C ALA A 470 -12.61 7.98 -25.60
N SER A 471 -11.29 7.92 -25.38
CA SER A 471 -10.30 8.65 -26.17
C SER A 471 -9.80 7.88 -27.41
N THR A 472 -10.22 6.61 -27.59
CA THR A 472 -9.77 5.77 -28.71
C THR A 472 -10.78 5.86 -29.88
N PRO A 473 -10.43 6.52 -31.01
CA PRO A 473 -11.34 6.63 -32.15
C PRO A 473 -11.48 5.26 -32.83
N GLY A 474 -12.66 4.65 -32.77
CA GLY A 474 -12.97 3.40 -33.49
C GLY A 474 -13.41 2.21 -32.65
N ALA A 475 -13.37 2.32 -31.31
CA ALA A 475 -14.10 1.39 -30.45
C ALA A 475 -15.59 1.79 -30.47
N ALA A 476 -16.33 1.29 -31.47
CA ALA A 476 -17.78 1.40 -31.46
C ALA A 476 -18.30 0.83 -30.14
N ALA A 477 -18.91 1.69 -29.33
CA ALA A 477 -19.60 1.30 -28.11
C ALA A 477 -20.56 0.15 -28.44
N ALA A 478 -20.30 -1.03 -27.87
CA ALA A 478 -21.41 -1.93 -27.59
C ALA A 478 -22.36 -1.13 -26.67
N PRO A 479 -23.66 -1.08 -26.96
CA PRO A 479 -24.58 -0.30 -26.17
C PRO A 479 -24.51 -0.79 -24.72
N VAL A 480 -24.20 0.12 -23.81
CA VAL A 480 -24.50 -0.03 -22.39
C VAL A 480 -26.01 -0.27 -22.36
N THR A 481 -26.42 -1.51 -22.11
CA THR A 481 -27.83 -1.82 -21.90
C THR A 481 -28.25 -1.14 -20.62
N ASP A 482 -29.06 -0.09 -20.77
CA ASP A 482 -29.94 0.41 -19.73
C ASP A 482 -30.70 -0.77 -19.12
N GLY A 483 -30.44 -1.04 -17.85
CA GLY A 483 -31.19 -2.01 -17.08
C GLY A 483 -30.39 -2.63 -15.94
N LEU A 484 -30.42 -1.99 -14.77
CA LEU A 484 -30.88 -2.57 -13.51
C LEU A 484 -30.83 -1.50 -12.41
N ILE A 485 -32.03 -1.02 -12.06
CA ILE A 485 -32.35 -0.35 -10.79
C ILE A 485 -32.23 -1.35 -9.65
#